data_AF-A0A561SXM2-F1
#
_entry.id   AF-A0A561SXM2-F1
#
_cell.length_a   1.000
_cell.length_b   1.000
_cell.length_c   1.000
_cell.angle_alpha   90.00
_cell.angle_beta   90.00
_cell.angle_gamma   90.00
#
_symmetry.space_group_name_H-M   'P 1'
#
loop_
_entity.id
_entity.type
_entity.pdbx_description
1 polymer ?
#
loop_
_entity_poly.entity_id
_entity_poly.type
_entity_poly.pdbx_seq_one_letter_code
_entity_poly.pdbx_strand_id
1 'polypeptide(L)'
;MSPHRNAIGMIATVADLLIRNLDPVTHRELKRRAQRAGQSLQAYVAGLLEAQTARPAIEDWLAELEEIPPVEGASGADAVRSARDELP
;
A
#
# COMPACT_ATOMS: atom_id res chain seq x y z
N MET A 1 12.43 -16.84 33.07
CA MET A 1 12.92 -15.47 32.87
C MET A 1 12.99 -15.25 31.36
N SER A 2 11.93 -14.69 30.78
CA SER A 2 11.84 -14.41 29.34
C SER A 2 11.43 -12.96 29.19
N PRO A 3 12.18 -12.11 28.48
CA PRO A 3 11.68 -10.81 28.11
C PRO A 3 11.36 -10.72 26.61
N HIS A 4 10.23 -10.04 26.36
CA HIS A 4 9.93 -9.21 25.19
C HIS A 4 9.59 -9.87 23.86
N ARG A 5 8.37 -10.41 23.79
CA ARG A 5 7.49 -10.08 22.65
C ARG A 5 6.77 -8.76 22.98
N ASN A 6 7.39 -7.64 22.63
CA ASN A 6 6.71 -6.35 22.65
C ASN A 6 5.86 -6.26 21.37
N ALA A 7 4.66 -6.80 21.45
CA ALA A 7 3.56 -6.38 20.59
C ALA A 7 3.16 -4.95 21.02
N ILE A 8 3.98 -3.96 20.67
CA ILE A 8 3.58 -2.56 20.75
C ILE A 8 2.58 -2.39 19.62
N GLY A 9 1.31 -2.31 20.01
CA GLY A 9 0.19 -2.12 19.12
C GLY A 9 0.44 -0.93 18.19
N MET A 10 0.29 -1.17 16.90
CA MET A 10 0.01 -0.12 15.92
C MET A 10 -1.35 0.49 16.29
N ILE A 11 -1.36 1.41 17.25
CA ILE A 11 -2.43 2.41 17.29
C ILE A 11 -2.16 3.25 16.05
N ALA A 12 -2.92 3.04 14.98
CA ALA A 12 -2.91 3.96 13.85
C ALA A 12 -3.38 5.31 14.37
N THR A 13 -2.44 6.13 14.83
CA THR A 13 -2.70 7.53 15.17
C THR A 13 -3.02 8.24 13.87
N VAL A 14 -4.17 8.91 13.81
CA VAL A 14 -4.58 9.70 12.64
C VAL A 14 -3.47 10.72 12.34
N ALA A 15 -2.99 10.72 11.09
CA ALA A 15 -1.96 11.64 10.62
C ALA A 15 -2.58 12.69 9.69
N ASP A 16 -2.21 13.96 9.88
CA ASP A 16 -2.67 15.07 9.05
C ASP A 16 -1.63 15.43 7.99
N LEU A 17 -2.09 15.79 6.79
CA LEU A 17 -1.25 16.25 5.69
C LEU A 17 -1.70 17.62 5.18
N LEU A 18 -0.80 18.59 5.19
CA LEU A 18 -1.00 19.90 4.57
C LEU A 18 -0.29 19.96 3.21
N ILE A 19 -1.08 20.07 2.13
CA ILE A 19 -0.55 20.28 0.77
C ILE A 19 -0.55 21.79 0.49
N ARG A 20 0.64 22.37 0.28
CA ARG A 20 0.83 23.80 -0.01
C ARG A 20 1.16 24.03 -1.48
N ASN A 21 0.86 25.24 -1.98
CA ASN A 21 1.17 25.69 -3.34
C ASN A 21 0.62 24.76 -4.44
N LEU A 22 -0.55 24.17 -4.21
CA LEU A 22 -1.22 23.37 -5.22
C LEU A 22 -1.70 24.26 -6.36
N ASP A 23 -1.45 23.83 -7.60
CA ASP A 23 -1.94 24.52 -8.78
C ASP A 23 -3.47 24.76 -8.69
N PRO A 24 -3.97 25.99 -8.91
CA PRO A 24 -5.39 26.31 -8.77
C PRO A 24 -6.32 25.55 -9.71
N VAL A 25 -5.83 25.10 -10.88
CA VAL A 25 -6.62 24.25 -11.79
C VAL A 25 -6.79 22.87 -11.18
N THR A 26 -5.70 22.30 -10.66
CA THR A 26 -5.73 21.01 -9.95
C THR A 26 -6.66 21.05 -8.73
N HIS A 27 -6.56 22.10 -7.90
CA HIS A 27 -7.43 22.25 -6.73
C HIS A 27 -8.92 22.29 -7.11
N ARG A 28 -9.29 23.05 -8.16
CA ARG A 28 -10.67 23.12 -8.65
C ARG A 28 -11.16 21.78 -9.18
N GLU A 29 -10.32 21.05 -9.90
CA GLU A 29 -10.68 19.75 -10.43
C GLU A 29 -10.89 18.72 -9.32
N LEU A 30 -10.03 18.68 -8.31
CA LEU A 30 -10.22 17.81 -7.14
C LEU A 30 -11.51 18.14 -6.41
N LYS A 31 -11.83 19.43 -6.21
CA LYS A 31 -13.09 19.86 -5.60
C LYS A 31 -14.31 19.40 -6.39
N ARG A 32 -14.26 19.52 -7.73
CA ARG A 32 -15.33 19.07 -8.64
C ARG A 32 -15.53 17.56 -8.53
N ARG A 33 -14.44 16.77 -8.48
CA ARG A 33 -14.51 15.31 -8.34
C ARG A 33 -15.05 14.88 -6.98
N ALA A 34 -14.59 15.51 -5.89
CA ALA A 34 -15.10 15.27 -4.54
C ALA A 34 -16.62 15.51 -4.45
N GLN A 35 -17.10 16.61 -5.04
CA GLN A 35 -18.54 16.91 -5.10
C GLN A 35 -19.33 15.83 -5.86
N ARG A 36 -18.84 15.36 -7.01
CA ARG A 36 -19.48 14.26 -7.75
C ARG A 36 -19.52 12.96 -6.98
N ALA A 37 -18.48 12.69 -6.19
CA ALA A 37 -18.39 11.52 -5.32
C ALA A 37 -19.23 11.65 -4.03
N GLY A 38 -19.86 12.82 -3.77
CA GLY A 38 -20.59 13.06 -2.53
C GLY A 38 -19.70 13.14 -1.29
N GLN A 39 -18.41 13.46 -1.46
CA GLN A 39 -17.41 13.48 -0.40
C GLN A 39 -16.91 14.91 -0.11
N SER A 40 -16.41 15.15 1.09
CA SER A 40 -15.61 16.35 1.36
C SER A 40 -14.30 16.28 0.56
N LEU A 41 -13.71 17.44 0.24
CA LEU A 41 -12.44 17.48 -0.48
C LEU A 41 -11.33 16.74 0.29
N GLN A 42 -11.30 16.88 1.62
CA GLN A 42 -10.35 16.17 2.49
C GLN A 42 -10.50 14.66 2.38
N ALA A 43 -11.72 14.14 2.55
CA ALA A 43 -11.98 12.70 2.49
C ALA A 43 -11.66 12.12 1.11
N TYR A 44 -12.02 12.84 0.04
CA TYR A 44 -11.71 12.44 -1.33
C TYR A 44 -10.20 12.37 -1.59
N VAL A 45 -9.44 13.40 -1.18
CA VAL A 45 -7.98 13.43 -1.39
C VAL A 45 -7.28 12.40 -0.51
N ALA A 46 -7.70 12.21 0.75
CA ALA A 46 -7.15 11.17 1.61
C ALA A 46 -7.32 9.78 0.97
N GLY A 47 -8.53 9.45 0.48
CA GLY A 47 -8.77 8.18 -0.20
C GLY A 47 -7.94 7.99 -1.48
N LEU A 48 -7.67 9.06 -2.23
CA LEU A 48 -6.76 8.99 -3.38
C LEU A 48 -5.32 8.67 -2.95
N LEU A 49 -4.84 9.27 -1.86
CA LEU A 49 -3.49 9.03 -1.34
C LEU A 49 -3.38 7.61 -0.77
N GLU A 50 -4.37 7.16 0.00
CA GLU A 50 -4.43 5.80 0.52
C GLU A 50 -4.44 4.76 -0.60
N ALA A 51 -5.24 4.98 -1.65
CA ALA A 51 -5.28 4.10 -2.81
C ALA A 51 -3.94 4.03 -3.54
N GLN A 52 -3.23 5.16 -3.63
CA GLN A 52 -1.90 5.22 -4.25
C GLN A 52 -0.85 4.48 -3.42
N THR A 53 -0.98 4.45 -2.09
CA THR A 53 -0.05 3.75 -1.19
C THR A 53 -0.46 2.32 -0.86
N ALA A 54 -1.68 1.89 -1.22
CA ALA A 54 -2.18 0.55 -0.93
C ALA A 54 -1.44 -0.56 -1.69
N ARG A 55 -0.67 -0.22 -2.72
CA ARG A 55 0.27 -1.14 -3.38
C ARG A 55 1.69 -0.64 -3.14
N PRO A 56 2.61 -1.50 -2.65
CA PRO A 56 4.02 -1.15 -2.62
C PRO A 56 4.47 -0.76 -4.03
N ALA A 57 5.37 0.21 -4.13
CA ALA A 57 6.01 0.48 -5.40
C ALA A 57 6.73 -0.80 -5.85
N ILE A 58 6.75 -1.08 -7.15
CA ILE A 58 7.38 -2.31 -7.64
C ILE A 58 8.87 -2.34 -7.29
N GLU A 59 9.49 -1.17 -7.20
CA GLU A 59 10.86 -0.96 -6.77
C GLU A 59 11.06 -1.38 -5.30
N ASP A 60 10.15 -1.00 -4.41
CA ASP A 60 10.19 -1.42 -3.00
C ASP A 60 10.01 -2.93 -2.87
N TRP A 61 9.10 -3.49 -3.66
CA TRP A 61 8.84 -4.93 -3.69
C TRP A 61 10.02 -5.74 -4.25
N LEU A 62 10.70 -5.20 -5.26
CA LEU A 62 11.92 -5.80 -5.81
C LEU A 62 13.08 -5.74 -4.81
N ALA A 63 13.23 -4.63 -4.09
CA ALA A 63 14.23 -4.52 -3.02
C ALA A 63 13.97 -5.54 -1.89
N GLU A 64 12.70 -5.72 -1.49
CA GLU A 64 12.32 -6.77 -0.54
C GLU A 64 12.63 -8.18 -1.08
N LEU A 65 12.43 -8.42 -2.38
CA LEU A 65 12.73 -9.71 -3.02
C LEU A 65 14.23 -10.01 -3.04
N GLU A 66 15.08 -9.00 -3.26
CA GLU A 66 16.54 -9.16 -3.26
C GLU A 66 17.10 -9.56 -1.88
N GLU A 67 16.43 -9.18 -0.79
CA GLU A 67 16.78 -9.59 0.58
C GLU A 67 16.41 -11.05 0.88
N ILE A 68 15.58 -11.69 0.06
CA ILE A 68 15.17 -13.10 0.24
C ILE A 68 16.23 -14.00 -0.40
N PRO A 69 16.88 -14.90 0.37
CA PRO A 69 17.85 -15.83 -0.18
C PRO A 69 17.22 -16.69 -1.30
N PRO A 70 17.86 -16.79 -2.48
CA PRO A 70 17.31 -17.57 -3.58
C PRO A 70 17.22 -19.05 -3.20
N VAL A 71 16.12 -19.70 -3.57
CA VAL A 71 15.96 -21.15 -3.41
C VAL A 71 16.67 -21.84 -4.57
N GLU A 72 17.81 -22.45 -4.29
CA GLU A 72 18.56 -23.19 -5.31
C GLU A 72 17.93 -24.56 -5.62
N GLY A 73 18.02 -24.97 -6.90
CA GLY A 73 17.64 -26.31 -7.34
C GLY A 73 16.13 -26.57 -7.47
N ALA A 74 15.27 -25.58 -7.23
CA ALA A 74 13.82 -25.69 -7.40
C ALA A 74 13.34 -24.94 -8.64
N SER A 75 12.53 -25.60 -9.47
CA SER A 75 11.81 -24.97 -10.58
C SER A 75 10.59 -24.22 -10.04
N GLY A 76 10.57 -22.90 -10.20
CA GLY A 76 9.40 -22.10 -9.83
C GLY A 76 8.13 -22.52 -10.58
N ALA A 77 8.26 -23.02 -11.81
CA ALA A 77 7.14 -23.54 -12.58
C ALA A 77 6.54 -24.82 -11.97
N ASP A 78 7.37 -25.69 -11.39
CA ASP A 78 6.91 -26.92 -10.76
C ASP A 78 6.27 -26.63 -9.40
N ALA A 79 6.80 -25.66 -8.65
CA ALA A 79 6.18 -25.20 -7.40
C ALA A 79 4.78 -24.61 -7.64
N VAL A 80 4.61 -23.78 -8.67
CA VAL A 80 3.30 -23.22 -9.06
C VAL A 80 2.34 -24.31 -9.54
N ARG A 81 2.84 -25.32 -10.27
CA ARG A 81 2.03 -26.45 -10.74
C ARG A 81 1.52 -27.28 -9.55
N SER A 82 2.40 -27.67 -8.64
CA SER A 82 2.04 -28.42 -7.42
C SER A 82 0.99 -27.68 -6.59
N ALA A 83 1.17 -26.38 -6.37
CA ALA A 83 0.22 -25.57 -5.61
C ALA A 83 -1.16 -25.46 -6.27
N ARG A 84 -1.23 -25.52 -7.61
CA ARG A 84 -2.52 -25.54 -8.34
C ARG A 84 -3.19 -26.91 -8.26
N ASP A 85 -2.40 -27.98 -8.31
CA ASP A 85 -2.90 -29.36 -8.22
C ASP A 85 -3.39 -29.70 -6.79
N GLU A 86 -2.92 -28.97 -5.78
CA GLU A 86 -3.35 -29.07 -4.37
C GLU A 86 -4.61 -28.25 -4.01
N LEU A 87 -5.09 -27.38 -4.91
CA LEU A 87 -6.33 -26.62 -4.72
C LEU A 87 -7.54 -27.44 -5.24
N PRO A 88 -8.62 -27.59 -4.45
CA PRO A 88 -9.79 -28.39 -4.81
C PRO A 88 -10.64 -27.80 -5.94
#